data_AF-A0A534PXJ2-F1
#
_entry.id   AF-A0A534PXJ2-F1
#
_cell.length_a   1.000
_cell.length_b   1.000
_cell.length_c   1.000
_cell.angle_alpha   90.00
_cell.angle_beta   90.00
_cell.angle_gamma   90.00
#
_symmetry.space_group_name_H-M   'P 1'
#
loop_
_entity.id
_entity.type
_entity.pdbx_description
1 polymer ?
#
loop_
_entity_poly.entity_id
_entity_poly.type
_entity_poly.pdbx_seq_one_letter_code
_entity_poly.pdbx_strand_id
1 'polypeptide(L)'
;MRSIALAVCALLACRETTPAPDRSLVTCGPCEARAGGFDRVRVRVVLRDAAGQPVAGRRLAFGSEDAGVTDGDGIAAATFGSESPGSRLVQVRLPDGTPIGAVAVEFFAGSFPRVELSSP
;
A
#
# COMPACT_ATOMS: atom_id res chain seq x y z
N MET A 1 18.43 16.42 -37.33
CA MET A 1 18.66 17.60 -36.46
C MET A 1 17.31 18.24 -36.20
N ARG A 2 16.84 18.22 -34.93
CA ARG A 2 15.51 18.61 -34.38
C ARG A 2 14.97 17.38 -33.64
N SER A 3 15.07 17.24 -32.32
CA SER A 3 14.69 18.20 -31.29
C SER A 3 15.52 17.97 -30.04
N ILE A 4 16.47 18.88 -29.81
CA ILE A 4 17.21 19.02 -28.56
C ILE A 4 16.46 20.09 -27.77
N ALA A 5 15.39 19.69 -27.09
CA ALA A 5 14.63 20.55 -26.18
C ALA A 5 13.87 19.65 -25.21
N LEU A 6 14.60 19.07 -24.24
CA LEU A 6 14.15 18.63 -22.90
C LEU A 6 15.13 17.67 -22.20
N ALA A 7 16.31 17.39 -22.74
CA ALA A 7 17.28 16.48 -22.09
C ALA A 7 18.34 17.17 -21.23
N VAL A 8 18.41 18.51 -21.21
CA VAL A 8 19.46 19.30 -20.52
C VAL A 8 18.87 20.20 -19.42
N CYS A 9 17.92 19.65 -18.66
CA CYS A 9 17.58 20.12 -17.31
C CYS A 9 17.59 18.96 -16.29
N ALA A 10 18.08 17.77 -16.69
CA ALA A 10 18.07 16.55 -15.90
C ALA A 10 19.46 16.12 -15.38
N LEU A 11 20.49 16.97 -15.57
CA LEU A 11 21.89 16.59 -15.36
C LEU A 11 22.41 16.68 -13.92
N LEU A 12 21.63 17.10 -12.92
CA LEU A 12 22.19 17.30 -11.56
C LEU A 12 21.36 16.78 -10.35
N ALA A 13 20.17 16.18 -10.54
CA ALA A 13 19.38 15.68 -9.40
C ALA A 13 18.44 14.49 -9.67
N CYS A 14 18.19 14.11 -10.92
CA CYS A 14 17.37 12.93 -11.21
C CYS A 14 18.27 11.68 -11.28
N ARG A 15 18.92 11.33 -10.15
CA ARG A 15 19.40 9.95 -9.99
C ARG A 15 18.16 9.07 -10.19
N GLU A 16 18.27 8.02 -10.99
CA GLU A 16 17.13 7.20 -11.43
C GLU A 16 16.32 6.64 -10.25
N THR A 17 15.39 7.43 -9.70
CA THR A 17 14.38 7.00 -8.71
C THR A 17 13.27 6.21 -9.40
N THR A 18 13.65 5.32 -10.30
CA THR A 18 12.76 4.38 -10.94
C THR A 18 12.51 3.28 -9.91
N PRO A 19 11.27 3.11 -9.41
CA PRO A 19 10.98 2.09 -8.44
C PRO A 19 11.22 0.71 -9.05
N ALA A 20 11.95 -0.14 -8.34
CA ALA A 20 12.17 -1.53 -8.67
C ALA A 20 11.19 -2.38 -7.85
N PRO A 21 10.08 -2.86 -8.44
CA PRO A 21 9.08 -3.65 -7.72
C PRO A 21 9.68 -4.95 -7.16
N ASP A 22 10.64 -5.56 -7.85
CA ASP A 22 11.39 -6.74 -7.43
C ASP A 22 12.28 -6.53 -6.19
N ARG A 23 12.62 -5.27 -5.87
CA ARG A 23 13.38 -4.88 -4.66
C ARG A 23 12.50 -4.27 -3.57
N SER A 24 11.23 -4.02 -3.89
CA SER A 24 10.29 -3.41 -2.98
C SER A 24 9.60 -4.48 -2.13
N LEU A 25 9.23 -4.12 -0.91
CA LEU A 25 8.65 -5.06 0.05
C LEU A 25 7.28 -4.58 0.50
N VAL A 26 6.28 -5.44 0.35
CA VAL A 26 4.94 -5.21 0.91
C VAL A 26 4.81 -6.09 2.15
N THR A 27 4.46 -5.48 3.26
CA THR A 27 4.28 -6.13 4.56
C THR A 27 2.94 -5.70 5.14
N CYS A 28 2.31 -6.57 5.90
CA CYS A 28 1.17 -6.20 6.75
C CYS A 28 1.60 -6.33 8.21
N GLY A 29 1.13 -5.40 9.03
CA GLY A 29 1.11 -5.55 10.48
C GLY A 29 -0.33 -5.44 10.95
N PRO A 30 -0.64 -6.01 12.12
CA PRO A 30 -1.39 -7.27 12.12
C PRO A 30 -2.21 -7.48 10.84
N CYS A 31 -1.88 -8.53 10.07
CA CYS A 31 -2.56 -8.87 8.82
C CYS A 31 -4.00 -9.36 9.01
N GLU A 32 -4.46 -9.32 10.24
CA GLU A 32 -5.66 -9.91 10.77
C GLU A 32 -6.35 -8.86 11.63
N ALA A 33 -7.65 -8.67 11.43
CA ALA A 33 -8.45 -7.74 12.21
C ALA A 33 -9.86 -8.30 12.42
N ARG A 34 -10.60 -7.77 13.39
CA ARG A 34 -12.02 -8.13 13.55
C ARG A 34 -12.87 -7.37 12.53
N ALA A 35 -13.72 -8.10 11.83
CA ALA A 35 -14.82 -7.57 11.07
C ALA A 35 -15.86 -7.00 12.04
N GLY A 36 -15.97 -5.68 12.04
CA GLY A 36 -16.86 -4.95 12.95
C GLY A 36 -16.74 -3.44 12.83
N GLY A 37 -16.01 -2.93 11.83
CA GLY A 37 -15.90 -1.50 11.57
C GLY A 37 -14.93 -0.72 12.46
N PHE A 38 -14.40 -1.31 13.55
CA PHE A 38 -13.46 -0.65 14.47
C PHE A 38 -12.00 -1.09 14.28
N ASP A 39 -11.75 -2.39 14.16
CA ASP A 39 -10.40 -2.90 13.92
C ASP A 39 -9.92 -2.59 12.49
N ARG A 40 -8.60 -2.40 12.34
CA ARG A 40 -7.95 -2.02 11.08
C ARG A 40 -6.66 -2.82 10.90
N VAL A 41 -6.47 -3.36 9.70
CA VAL A 41 -5.19 -3.94 9.26
C VAL A 41 -4.33 -2.83 8.69
N ARG A 42 -3.04 -2.80 9.04
CA ARG A 42 -2.11 -1.81 8.51
C ARG A 42 -1.16 -2.45 7.51
N VAL A 43 -1.33 -2.11 6.23
CA VAL A 43 -0.42 -2.52 5.16
C VAL A 43 0.66 -1.45 5.00
N ARG A 44 1.91 -1.88 4.98
CA ARG A 44 3.11 -1.05 4.82
C ARG A 44 3.92 -1.54 3.63
N VAL A 45 4.36 -0.59 2.81
CA VAL A 45 5.19 -0.83 1.64
C VAL A 45 6.51 -0.08 1.82
N VAL A 46 7.60 -0.74 1.49
CA VAL A 46 8.94 -0.15 1.39
C VAL A 46 9.31 -0.17 -0.08
N LEU A 47 9.29 1.00 -0.70
CA LEU A 47 9.59 1.20 -2.11
C LEU A 47 11.09 1.47 -2.28
N ARG A 48 11.75 0.62 -3.07
CA ARG A 48 13.18 0.75 -3.38
C ARG A 48 13.40 0.83 -4.88
N ASP A 49 14.49 1.47 -5.28
CA ASP A 49 14.98 1.42 -6.66
C ASP A 49 15.90 0.20 -6.89
N ALA A 50 16.39 0.07 -8.13
CA ALA A 50 17.30 -1.02 -8.51
C ALA A 50 18.66 -0.97 -7.80
N ALA A 51 19.07 0.22 -7.34
CA ALA A 51 20.28 0.42 -6.53
C ALA A 51 20.05 0.16 -5.03
N GLY A 52 18.81 -0.16 -4.62
CA GLY A 52 18.41 -0.41 -3.23
C GLY A 52 18.10 0.85 -2.43
N GLN A 53 18.10 2.03 -3.05
CA GLN A 53 17.80 3.29 -2.38
C GLN A 53 16.28 3.48 -2.22
N PRO A 54 15.84 4.13 -1.12
CA PRO A 54 14.43 4.43 -0.92
C PRO A 54 13.92 5.44 -1.95
N VAL A 55 12.72 5.19 -2.50
CA VAL A 55 12.08 6.09 -3.47
C VAL A 55 10.94 6.86 -2.81
N ALA A 56 11.20 8.12 -2.49
CA ALA A 56 10.23 9.04 -1.88
C ALA A 56 9.29 9.70 -2.89
N GLY A 57 8.14 10.18 -2.41
CA GLY A 57 7.20 10.99 -3.19
C GLY A 57 6.43 10.22 -4.27
N ARG A 58 6.41 8.89 -4.21
CA ARG A 58 5.73 8.04 -5.19
C ARG A 58 4.34 7.66 -4.69
N ARG A 59 3.32 7.90 -5.51
CA ARG A 59 1.96 7.38 -5.29
C ARG A 59 1.91 5.89 -5.58
N LEU A 60 1.28 5.14 -4.69
CA LEU A 60 1.02 3.71 -4.77
C LEU A 60 -0.47 3.46 -4.62
N ALA A 61 -1.06 2.66 -5.49
CA ALA A 61 -2.45 2.22 -5.38
C ALA A 61 -2.52 0.91 -4.58
N PHE A 62 -3.35 0.85 -3.54
CA PHE A 62 -3.50 -0.34 -2.71
C PHE A 62 -4.82 -1.06 -3.04
N GLY A 63 -4.79 -1.91 -4.07
CA GLY A 63 -5.97 -2.59 -4.57
C GLY A 63 -6.92 -1.61 -5.25
N SER A 64 -8.16 -1.54 -4.77
CA SER A 64 -9.18 -0.61 -5.23
C SER A 64 -9.30 0.65 -4.38
N GLU A 65 -8.56 0.74 -3.27
CA GLU A 65 -8.72 1.76 -2.25
C GLU A 65 -7.41 2.54 -2.08
N ASP A 66 -7.52 3.82 -1.77
CA ASP A 66 -6.48 4.75 -1.31
C ASP A 66 -5.09 4.71 -1.99
N ALA A 67 -4.73 5.85 -2.57
CA ALA A 67 -3.39 6.08 -3.08
C ALA A 67 -2.46 6.55 -1.94
N GLY A 68 -1.64 5.65 -1.38
CA GLY A 68 -0.60 6.01 -0.41
C GLY A 68 0.60 6.66 -1.10
N VAL A 69 1.22 7.66 -0.48
CA VAL A 69 2.45 8.29 -0.99
C VAL A 69 3.63 7.83 -0.16
N THR A 70 4.75 7.49 -0.80
CA THR A 70 5.99 7.15 -0.09
C THR A 70 6.63 8.38 0.55
N ASP A 71 7.06 8.24 1.80
CA ASP A 71 7.78 9.27 2.55
C ASP A 71 9.27 9.36 2.14
N GLY A 72 10.06 10.19 2.83
CA GLY A 72 11.50 10.36 2.59
C GLY A 72 12.33 9.07 2.70
N ASP A 73 11.81 8.07 3.39
CA ASP A 73 12.42 6.74 3.56
C ASP A 73 11.84 5.72 2.56
N GLY A 74 11.05 6.16 1.58
CA GLY A 74 10.43 5.30 0.57
C GLY A 74 9.29 4.46 1.13
N ILE A 75 8.74 4.82 2.30
CA ILE A 75 7.72 4.03 2.98
C ILE A 75 6.35 4.62 2.70
N ALA A 76 5.39 3.77 2.30
CA ALA A 76 3.97 4.10 2.28
C ALA A 76 3.20 3.16 3.19
N ALA A 77 2.10 3.63 3.78
CA ALA A 77 1.20 2.77 4.55
C ALA A 77 -0.26 3.13 4.29
N ALA A 78 -1.11 2.11 4.32
CA ALA A 78 -2.55 2.23 4.20
C ALA A 78 -3.23 1.34 5.25
N THR A 79 -4.41 1.74 5.69
CA THR A 79 -5.20 1.02 6.70
C THR A 79 -6.49 0.52 6.11
N PHE A 80 -6.76 -0.77 6.28
CA PHE A 80 -7.94 -1.44 5.75
C PHE A 80 -8.86 -1.87 6.88
N GLY A 81 -10.14 -1.56 6.76
CA GLY A 81 -11.20 -2.06 7.64
C GLY A 81 -12.19 -2.90 6.86
N SER A 82 -12.89 -3.78 7.56
CA SER A 82 -14.05 -4.49 7.03
C SER A 82 -15.13 -4.59 8.10
N GLU A 83 -16.39 -4.58 7.67
CA GLU A 83 -17.56 -4.88 8.50
C GLU A 83 -17.96 -6.36 8.39
N SER A 84 -17.54 -7.02 7.31
CA SER A 84 -17.83 -8.42 7.03
C SER A 84 -16.57 -9.28 7.16
N PRO A 85 -16.66 -10.48 7.76
CA PRO A 85 -15.55 -11.40 7.81
C PRO A 85 -15.20 -11.91 6.40
N GLY A 86 -13.92 -12.18 6.17
CA GLY A 86 -13.42 -12.69 4.90
C GLY A 86 -11.93 -12.37 4.68
N SER A 87 -11.35 -13.06 3.71
CA SER A 87 -10.00 -12.77 3.23
C SER A 87 -10.06 -11.77 2.07
N ARG A 88 -9.14 -10.81 2.08
CA ARG A 88 -9.00 -9.80 1.02
C ARG A 88 -7.55 -9.73 0.57
N LEU A 89 -7.33 -9.87 -0.74
CA LEU A 89 -6.00 -9.69 -1.31
C LEU A 89 -5.78 -8.21 -1.68
N VAL A 90 -4.88 -7.54 -0.98
CA VAL A 90 -4.48 -6.15 -1.26
C VAL A 90 -3.27 -6.17 -2.18
N GLN A 91 -3.47 -5.84 -3.45
CA GLN A 91 -2.39 -5.73 -4.44
C GLN A 91 -1.90 -4.29 -4.54
N VAL A 92 -0.63 -4.06 -4.25
CA VAL A 92 0.00 -2.74 -4.34
C VAL A 92 0.56 -2.57 -5.75
N ARG A 93 0.18 -1.47 -6.40
CA ARG A 93 0.64 -1.13 -7.76
C ARG A 93 1.11 0.31 -7.85
N LEU A 94 2.03 0.56 -8.79
CA LEU A 94 2.38 1.90 -9.21
C LEU A 94 1.25 2.52 -10.06
N PRO A 95 1.24 3.85 -10.26
CA PRO A 95 0.21 4.54 -11.03
C PRO A 95 0.21 4.18 -12.53
N ASP A 96 1.33 3.65 -13.02
CA ASP A 96 1.49 3.09 -14.37
C ASP A 96 0.91 1.66 -14.50
N GLY A 97 0.40 1.09 -13.40
CA GLY A 97 -0.17 -0.25 -13.34
C GLY A 97 0.84 -1.35 -12.98
N THR A 98 2.13 -1.03 -12.81
CA THR A 98 3.14 -2.02 -12.46
C THR A 98 2.89 -2.60 -11.06
N PRO A 99 2.77 -3.93 -10.90
CA PRO A 99 2.59 -4.55 -9.59
C PRO A 99 3.88 -4.49 -8.79
N ILE A 100 3.78 -4.05 -7.53
CA ILE A 100 4.89 -4.02 -6.58
C ILE A 100 4.88 -5.27 -5.71
N GLY A 101 3.69 -5.67 -5.27
CA GLY A 101 3.51 -6.84 -4.43
C GLY A 101 2.07 -6.97 -3.99
N ALA A 102 1.76 -8.06 -3.30
CA ALA A 102 0.43 -8.31 -2.78
C ALA A 102 0.52 -8.83 -1.36
N VAL A 103 -0.49 -8.52 -0.57
CA VAL A 103 -0.61 -9.01 0.80
C VAL A 103 -2.04 -9.47 1.06
N ALA A 104 -2.18 -10.65 1.64
CA ALA A 104 -3.47 -11.14 2.09
C ALA A 104 -3.76 -10.56 3.47
N VAL A 105 -4.93 -9.96 3.62
CA VAL A 105 -5.45 -9.50 4.91
C VAL A 105 -6.70 -10.30 5.24
N GLU A 106 -6.85 -10.72 6.49
CA GLU A 106 -8.00 -11.49 6.94
C GLU A 106 -8.82 -10.70 7.97
N PHE A 107 -10.13 -10.78 7.82
CA PHE A 107 -11.07 -10.21 8.76
C PHE A 107 -11.89 -11.33 9.40
N PHE A 108 -11.78 -11.50 10.71
CA PHE A 108 -12.55 -12.51 11.46
C PHE A 108 -13.83 -11.90 12.01
N ALA A 109 -14.92 -12.67 12.06
CA ALA A 109 -16.17 -12.16 12.60
C ALA A 109 -15.96 -11.71 14.05
N GLY A 110 -16.21 -10.43 14.35
CA GLY A 110 -16.29 -9.99 15.72
C GLY A 110 -17.46 -10.72 16.39
N SER A 111 -17.24 -11.37 17.53
CA SER A 111 -18.35 -11.81 18.37
C SER A 111 -19.03 -10.57 18.93
N PHE A 112 -20.07 -10.06 18.26
CA PHE A 112 -20.99 -9.12 18.88
C PHE A 112 -21.76 -9.93 19.93
N PRO A 113 -21.72 -9.59 21.23
CA PRO A 113 -22.68 -10.17 22.14
C PRO A 113 -24.06 -9.77 21.62
N ARG A 114 -24.84 -10.76 21.17
CA ARG A 114 -26.25 -10.56 20.89
C ARG A 114 -26.86 -10.09 22.20
N VAL A 115 -27.26 -8.82 22.25
CA VAL A 115 -28.11 -8.35 23.35
C VAL A 115 -29.44 -9.07 23.16
N GLU A 116 -29.63 -10.17 23.88
CA GLU A 116 -30.97 -10.69 24.10
C GLU A 116 -31.68 -9.64 24.95
N LEU A 117 -32.50 -8.82 24.31
CA LEU A 117 -33.51 -8.05 25.00
C LEU A 117 -34.49 -9.08 25.55
N SER A 118 -34.24 -9.56 26.78
CA SER A 118 -35.24 -10.25 27.56
C SER A 118 -36.34 -9.23 27.85
N SER A 119 -37.37 -9.22 27.01
CA SER A 119 -38.58 -8.45 27.30
C SER A 119 -39.23 -9.02 28.58
N PRO A 120 -39.67 -8.15 29.51
CA PRO A 120 -40.26 -8.54 30.78
C PRO A 120 -41.64 -9.19 30.63
#